data_AF-A0A9E9NT14-F1
#
_entry.id   AF-A0A9E9NT14-F1
#
_cell.length_a   1.000
_cell.length_b   1.000
_cell.length_c   1.000
_cell.angle_alpha   90.00
_cell.angle_beta   90.00
_cell.angle_gamma   90.00
#
_symmetry.space_group_name_H-M   'P 1'
#
loop_
_entity.id
_entity.type
_entity.pdbx_description
1 polymer ?
#
loop_
_entity_poly.entity_id
_entity_poly.type
_entity_poly.pdbx_seq_one_letter_code
_entity_poly.pdbx_strand_id
1 'polypeptide(L)'
;MHLIGTIAGNTPYVGLLGTVLGIMMTFHTISTSSHMETEAIMVGLSLALKATAIGLVVAIIAVALYNLLVRKAKDILLQWDIRHER
;
A
#
# COMPACT_ATOMS: atom_id res chain seq x y z
N MET A 1 2.22 -18.79 1.59
CA MET A 1 1.58 -17.84 2.54
C MET A 1 2.31 -16.51 2.65
N HIS A 2 3.62 -16.52 2.84
CA HIS A 2 4.40 -15.34 3.25
C HIS A 2 4.35 -14.19 2.25
N LEU A 3 4.37 -14.45 0.94
CA LEU A 3 4.41 -13.39 -0.08
C LEU A 3 3.24 -12.41 0.01
N ILE A 4 2.01 -12.89 0.21
CA ILE A 4 0.80 -12.05 0.27
C ILE A 4 0.78 -11.23 1.57
N GLY A 5 1.18 -11.82 2.70
CA GLY A 5 1.27 -11.11 3.98
C GLY A 5 2.36 -10.03 3.97
N THR A 6 3.52 -10.31 3.37
CA THR A 6 4.61 -9.33 3.21
C THR A 6 4.20 -8.18 2.29
N ILE A 7 3.54 -8.47 1.16
CA ILE A 7 3.02 -7.43 0.26
C ILE A 7 1.96 -6.59 0.99
N ALA A 8 1.02 -7.23 1.69
CA ALA A 8 -0.04 -6.55 2.42
C ALA A 8 0.49 -5.58 3.49
N GLY A 9 1.50 -6.00 4.26
CA GLY A 9 2.15 -5.15 5.26
C GLY A 9 2.98 -4.02 4.66
N ASN A 10 3.62 -4.25 3.50
CA ASN A 10 4.52 -3.28 2.89
C ASN A 10 3.84 -2.26 1.97
N THR A 11 2.65 -2.56 1.44
CA THR A 11 1.93 -1.69 0.49
C THR A 11 1.64 -0.28 1.04
N PRO A 12 1.20 -0.08 2.30
CA PRO A 12 0.98 1.26 2.84
C PRO A 12 2.25 2.12 2.85
N TYR A 13 3.42 1.53 3.13
CA TYR A 13 4.70 2.24 3.15
C TYR A 13 5.11 2.71 1.75
N VAL A 14 4.77 1.95 0.71
CA VAL A 14 4.99 2.38 -0.68
C VAL A 14 4.13 3.61 -1.03
N GLY A 15 2.88 3.65 -0.57
CA GLY A 15 2.00 4.82 -0.75
C GLY A 15 2.52 6.06 -0.02
N LEU A 16 3.01 5.91 1.21
CA LEU A 16 3.61 6.98 1.99
C LEU A 16 4.91 7.49 1.34
N LEU A 17 5.76 6.60 0.83
CA LEU A 17 6.96 6.99 0.07
C LEU A 17 6.58 7.81 -1.18
N GLY A 18 5.50 7.44 -1.87
CA GLY A 18 4.96 8.18 -3.01
C GLY A 18 4.55 9.61 -2.66
N THR A 19 4.01 9.86 -1.46
CA THR A 19 3.66 11.23 -1.05
C THR A 19 4.88 12.07 -0.76
N VAL A 20 5.87 11.49 -0.08
CA VAL A 20 7.14 12.17 0.22
C VAL A 20 7.80 12.59 -1.08
N LEU A 21 7.89 11.70 -2.07
CA LEU A 21 8.45 12.03 -3.38
C LEU A 21 7.63 13.09 -4.14
N GLY A 22 6.30 13.01 -4.10
CA GLY A 22 5.43 14.00 -4.75
C GLY A 22 5.57 15.40 -4.13
N ILE A 23 5.63 15.47 -2.80
CA ILE A 23 5.86 16.73 -2.07
C ILE A 23 7.26 17.27 -2.38
N MET A 24 8.29 16.42 -2.39
CA MET A 24 9.66 16.81 -2.74
C MET A 24 9.74 17.37 -4.17
N MET A 25 9.09 16.72 -5.14
CA MET A 25 9.04 17.20 -6.53
C MET A 25 8.32 18.54 -6.66
N THR A 26 7.25 18.73 -5.87
CA THR A 26 6.51 20.00 -5.82
C THR A 26 7.41 21.13 -5.29
N PHE A 27 8.12 20.90 -4.19
CA PHE A 27 9.09 21.85 -3.64
C PHE A 27 10.26 22.14 -4.57
N HIS A 28 10.77 21.13 -5.28
CA HIS A 28 11.82 21.31 -6.27
C HIS A 28 11.35 22.20 -7.43
N THR A 29 10.13 21.99 -7.93
CA THR A 29 9.53 22.80 -8.99
C THR A 29 9.37 24.26 -8.54
N ILE A 30 8.88 24.48 -7.32
CA ILE A 30 8.79 25.82 -6.72
C ILE A 30 10.15 26.50 -6.66
N SER A 31 11.22 25.78 -6.29
CA SER A 31 12.57 26.36 -6.17
C SER A 31 13.20 26.75 -7.51
N THR A 32 12.76 26.12 -8.61
CA THR A 32 13.27 26.41 -9.96
C THR A 32 12.40 27.43 -10.71
N SER A 33 11.12 27.56 -10.36
CA SER A 33 10.21 28.56 -10.91
C SER A 33 10.33 29.89 -10.16
N SER A 34 10.68 30.97 -10.87
CA SER A 34 10.74 32.34 -10.30
C SER A 34 9.37 32.94 -9.95
N HIS A 35 8.28 32.36 -10.47
CA HIS A 35 6.91 32.75 -10.18
C HIS A 35 6.21 31.59 -9.45
N MET A 36 5.78 31.83 -8.22
CA MET A 36 5.04 30.85 -7.44
C MET A 36 3.61 30.72 -7.97
N GLU A 37 3.39 29.75 -8.84
CA GLU A 37 2.04 29.37 -9.29
C GLU A 37 1.39 28.48 -8.22
N THR A 38 0.57 29.07 -7.35
CA THR A 38 -0.13 28.36 -6.26
C THR A 38 -0.94 27.16 -6.78
N GLU A 39 -1.44 27.24 -8.01
CA GLU A 39 -2.21 26.17 -8.66
C GLU A 39 -1.35 24.93 -8.92
N ALA A 40 -0.10 25.10 -9.37
CA ALA A 40 0.84 24.00 -9.57
C ALA A 40 1.17 23.27 -8.25
N ILE A 41 1.25 24.02 -7.15
CA ILE A 41 1.49 23.46 -5.79
C ILE A 41 0.32 22.60 -5.35
N MET A 42 -0.91 23.10 -5.53
CA MET A 42 -2.14 22.39 -5.18
C MET A 42 -2.26 21.08 -5.99
N VAL A 43 -1.90 21.11 -7.28
CA VAL A 43 -1.90 19.91 -8.12
C VAL A 43 -0.86 18.89 -7.65
N GLY A 44 0.37 19.30 -7.36
CA GLY A 44 1.43 18.40 -6.87
C GLY A 44 1.09 17.69 -5.55
N LEU A 45 0.50 18.45 -4.61
CA LEU A 45 -0.02 17.89 -3.35
C LEU A 45 -1.20 16.93 -3.56
N SER A 46 -2.11 17.23 -4.49
CA SER A 46 -3.23 16.35 -4.80
C SER A 46 -2.76 15.00 -5.36
N LEU A 47 -1.69 15.01 -6.16
CA LEU A 47 -1.10 13.82 -6.76
C LEU A 47 -0.41 12.95 -5.70
N ALA A 48 0.29 13.58 -4.76
CA ALA A 48 0.84 12.92 -3.58
C ALA A 48 -0.28 12.25 -2.76
N LEU A 49 -1.38 12.95 -2.45
CA LEU A 49 -2.49 12.37 -1.70
C LEU A 49 -3.16 11.18 -2.41
N LYS A 50 -3.29 11.26 -3.74
CA LYS A 50 -3.78 10.13 -4.55
C LYS A 50 -2.89 8.89 -4.45
N ALA A 51 -1.57 9.05 -4.37
CA ALA A 51 -0.64 7.93 -4.23
C ALA A 51 -0.88 7.14 -2.92
N THR A 52 -1.12 7.82 -1.80
CA THR A 52 -1.51 7.15 -0.54
C THR A 52 -2.84 6.45 -0.65
N ALA A 53 -3.85 7.11 -1.23
CA ALA A 53 -5.18 6.53 -1.36
C ALA A 53 -5.12 5.19 -2.14
N ILE A 54 -4.33 5.13 -3.21
CA ILE A 54 -4.10 3.91 -3.97
C ILE A 54 -3.36 2.86 -3.13
N GLY A 55 -2.31 3.25 -2.39
CA GLY A 55 -1.58 2.36 -1.50
C GLY A 55 -2.48 1.73 -0.42
N LEU A 56 -3.40 2.50 0.17
CA LEU A 56 -4.35 1.99 1.14
C LEU A 56 -5.37 1.01 0.52
N VAL A 57 -5.89 1.32 -0.66
CA VAL A 57 -6.82 0.43 -1.37
C VAL A 57 -6.17 -0.93 -1.66
N VAL A 58 -4.94 -0.93 -2.18
CA VAL A 58 -4.21 -2.17 -2.46
C VAL A 58 -3.90 -2.94 -1.17
N ALA A 59 -3.53 -2.24 -0.09
CA ALA A 59 -3.25 -2.88 1.20
C ALA A 59 -4.49 -3.59 1.78
N ILE A 60 -5.66 -2.94 1.74
CA ILE A 60 -6.92 -3.53 2.22
C ILE A 60 -7.26 -4.80 1.44
N ILE A 61 -7.17 -4.77 0.11
CA ILE A 61 -7.44 -5.94 -0.74
C ILE A 61 -6.46 -7.07 -0.43
N ALA A 62 -5.17 -6.76 -0.27
CA ALA A 62 -4.14 -7.76 0.02
C ALA A 62 -4.33 -8.43 1.39
N VAL A 63 -4.70 -7.66 2.44
CA VAL A 63 -5.00 -8.20 3.78
C VAL A 63 -6.24 -9.09 3.73
N ALA A 64 -7.30 -8.67 3.04
CA ALA A 64 -8.53 -9.46 2.90
C ALA A 64 -8.26 -10.81 2.23
N LEU A 65 -7.47 -10.80 1.15
CA LEU A 65 -7.09 -12.02 0.44
C LEU A 65 -6.20 -12.93 1.31
N TYR A 66 -5.22 -12.36 2.01
CA TYR A 66 -4.38 -13.12 2.95
C TYR A 66 -5.22 -13.85 4.00
N ASN A 67 -6.17 -13.15 4.63
CA ASN A 67 -7.02 -13.75 5.66
C ASN A 67 -7.88 -14.93 5.13
N LEU A 68 -8.38 -14.82 3.89
CA LEU A 68 -9.13 -15.91 3.25
C LEU A 68 -8.25 -17.13 2.95
N LEU A 69 -7.04 -16.91 2.44
CA LEU A 69 -6.09 -18.01 2.22
C LEU A 69 -5.70 -18.66 3.55
N VAL A 70 -5.47 -17.88 4.62
CA VAL A 70 -5.11 -18.39 5.95
C VAL A 70 -6.19 -19.28 6.52
N ARG A 71 -7.46 -18.87 6.41
CA ARG A 71 -8.58 -19.73 6.78
C ARG A 71 -8.57 -21.06 6.02
N LYS A 72 -8.47 -21.02 4.69
CA LYS A 72 -8.43 -22.26 3.89
C LYS A 72 -7.23 -23.16 4.22
N ALA A 73 -6.05 -22.58 4.43
CA ALA A 73 -4.86 -23.34 4.79
C ALA A 73 -5.02 -24.01 6.16
N LYS A 74 -5.59 -23.30 7.14
CA LYS A 74 -5.87 -23.84 8.48
C LYS A 74 -6.90 -24.96 8.44
N ASP A 75 -7.94 -24.83 7.62
CA ASP A 75 -8.97 -25.88 7.46
C ASP A 75 -8.37 -27.18 6.90
N ILE A 76 -7.48 -27.08 5.90
CA ILE A 76 -6.78 -28.24 5.33
C ILE A 76 -5.86 -28.89 6.38
N LEU A 77 -5.15 -28.07 7.17
CA LEU A 77 -4.22 -28.55 8.19
C LEU A 77 -4.95 -29.26 9.33
N LEU A 78 -6.09 -28.72 9.78
CA LEU A 78 -6.99 -29.38 10.73
C LEU A 78 -7.50 -30.72 10.22
N GLN A 79 -7.87 -30.83 8.94
CA GLN A 79 -8.28 -32.11 8.33
C GLN A 79 -7.13 -33.11 8.18
N TRP A 80 -5.88 -32.63 8.13
CA TRP A 80 -4.71 -33.49 8.06
C TRP A 80 -4.37 -34.05 9.45
N ASP A 81 -4.49 -33.21 10.49
CA ASP A 81 -4.25 -33.56 11.90
C ASP A 81 -5.26 -34.61 12.40
N ILE A 82 -6.56 -34.39 12.17
CA ILE A 82 -7.63 -35.35 12.50
C ILE A 82 -7.44 -36.71 11.81
N ARG A 83 -6.72 -36.75 10.68
CA ARG A 83 -6.48 -37.97 9.91
C ARG A 83 -5.20 -38.69 10.32
N HIS A 84 -4.24 -37.99 10.94
CA HIS A 84 -2.96 -38.54 11.40
C HIS A 84 -2.93 -38.82 12.92
N GLU A 85 -3.92 -38.35 13.70
CA GLU A 85 -4.15 -38.80 15.09
C GLU A 85 -4.84 -40.19 15.16
N ARG A 86 -4.35 -41.17 14.40
CA ARG A 86 -4.56 -42.61 14.68
C ARG A 86 -3.25 -43.34 14.81
#